data_AF-A0A8G1M588-F1
#
_entry.id   AF-A0A8G1M588-F1
#
_cell.length_a   1.000
_cell.length_b   1.000
_cell.length_c   1.000
_cell.angle_alpha   90.00
_cell.angle_beta   90.00
_cell.angle_gamma   90.00
#
_symmetry.space_group_name_H-M   'P 1'
#
loop_
_entity.id
_entity.type
_entity.pdbx_description
1 polymer ?
#
loop_
_entity_poly.entity_id
_entity_poly.type
_entity_poly.pdbx_seq_one_letter_code
_entity_poly.pdbx_strand_id
1 'polypeptide(L)' 'MDLWLIGGVIALGVVHGVLPDHGWPIAATYALERPRKLISGSIAALVIGIGHLFSSIVLVIAYYLSSYSERIPPFP' A
#
# COMPACT_ATOMS: atom_id res chain seq x y z
N MET A 1 -20.80 4.12 13.83
CA MET A 1 -19.56 4.11 13.04
C MET A 1 -19.12 5.55 12.90
N ASP A 2 -17.96 5.91 13.45
CA ASP A 2 -17.58 7.30 13.61
C ASP A 2 -17.15 7.89 12.27
N LEU A 3 -18.04 8.69 11.67
CA LEU A 3 -17.84 9.31 10.36
C LEU A 3 -16.53 10.13 10.29
N TRP A 4 -16.09 10.67 11.42
CA TRP A 4 -14.82 11.38 11.54
C TRP A 4 -13.60 10.47 11.39
N LEU A 5 -13.65 9.25 11.91
CA LEU A 5 -12.56 8.28 11.71
C LEU A 5 -12.48 7.85 10.26
N ILE A 6 -13.63 7.58 9.62
CA ILE A 6 -13.68 7.25 8.19
C ILE A 6 -13.11 8.41 7.37
N GLY A 7 -13.56 9.64 7.63
CA GLY A 7 -13.05 10.84 6.97
C GLY A 7 -11.54 11.01 7.15
N GLY A 8 -11.03 10.80 8.37
CA GLY A 8 -9.61 10.88 8.69
C GLY A 8 -8.78 9.82 7.94
N VAL A 9 -9.24 8.58 7.89
CA VAL A 9 -8.56 7.49 7.15
C VAL A 9 -8.53 7.77 5.65
N ILE A 10 -9.64 8.25 5.08
CA ILE A 10 -9.70 8.61 3.65
C ILE A 10 -8.76 9.78 3.37
N ALA A 11 -8.81 10.84 4.19
CA ALA A 11 -7.96 12.01 4.00
C ALA A 11 -6.47 11.67 4.13
N LEU A 12 -6.10 10.88 5.14
CA LEU A 12 -4.73 10.40 5.32
C LEU A 12 -4.28 9.55 4.12
N GLY A 13 -5.13 8.62 3.67
CA GLY A 13 -4.86 7.78 2.50
C GLY A 13 -4.68 8.59 1.21
N VAL A 14 -5.45 9.66 1.02
CA VAL A 14 -5.31 10.58 -0.13
C VAL A 14 -4.05 11.41 -0.02
N VAL A 15 -3.77 12.04 1.13
CA VAL A 15 -2.58 12.88 1.32
C VAL A 15 -1.31 12.05 1.20
N HIS A 16 -1.28 10.91 1.89
CA HIS A 16 -0.20 9.93 1.75
C HIS A 16 -0.10 9.55 0.27
N GLY A 17 -1.23 9.14 -0.34
CA GLY A 17 -1.49 8.81 -1.74
C GLY A 17 -1.18 9.85 -2.84
N VAL A 18 -0.73 11.06 -2.49
CA VAL A 18 -0.35 12.12 -3.44
C VAL A 18 1.14 12.45 -3.39
N LEU A 19 1.83 12.11 -2.29
CA LEU A 19 3.27 12.26 -2.17
C LEU A 19 4.04 11.43 -3.23
N PRO A 20 5.11 11.93 -3.85
CA PRO A 20 5.77 11.25 -4.97
C PRO A 20 6.61 10.02 -4.56
N ASP A 21 6.55 9.60 -3.29
CA ASP A 21 7.33 8.48 -2.73
C ASP A 21 6.86 7.10 -3.21
N HIS A 22 5.78 7.04 -3.99
CA HIS A 22 5.19 5.81 -4.50
C HIS A 22 4.81 5.95 -5.99
N GLY A 23 4.70 4.83 -6.72
CA GLY A 23 4.65 4.76 -8.20
C GLY A 23 3.46 5.43 -8.91
N TRP A 24 2.73 6.32 -8.26
CA TRP A 24 1.51 6.99 -8.73
C TRP A 24 1.76 8.05 -9.79
N PRO A 25 2.88 8.82 -9.78
CA PRO A 25 3.23 9.67 -10.92
C PRO A 25 3.40 8.85 -12.19
N ILE A 26 3.95 7.63 -12.10
CA ILE A 26 4.10 6.70 -13.24
C ILE A 26 2.73 6.16 -13.68
N ALA A 27 1.85 5.82 -12.74
CA ALA A 27 0.48 5.44 -13.06
C ALA A 27 -0.32 6.60 -13.71
N ALA A 28 -0.09 7.83 -13.26
CA ALA A 28 -0.72 9.03 -13.78
C ALA A 28 -0.22 9.38 -15.19
N THR A 29 1.10 9.33 -15.45
CA THR A 29 1.63 9.54 -16.80
C THR A 29 1.17 8.45 -17.77
N TYR A 30 1.19 7.18 -17.35
CA TYR A 30 0.67 6.05 -18.13
C TYR A 30 -0.83 6.20 -18.44
N ALA A 31 -1.61 6.71 -17.49
CA ALA A 31 -3.03 6.98 -17.69
C ALA A 31 -3.30 8.10 -18.70
N LEU A 32 -2.47 9.16 -18.71
CA LEU A 32 -2.64 10.31 -19.59
C LEU A 32 -2.51 9.97 -21.09
N GLU A 33 -1.76 8.92 -21.42
CA GLU A 33 -1.60 8.38 -22.79
C GLU A 33 -2.75 7.46 -23.24
N ARG A 34 -3.68 7.11 -22.35
CA ARG A 34 -4.79 6.20 -22.64
C ARG A 34 -6.10 6.94 -22.95
N PRO A 35 -6.99 6.41 -23.82
CA PRO A 35 -8.27 7.06 -24.14
C PRO A 35 -9.23 7.12 -22.93
N ARG A 36 -9.13 6.19 -21.96
CA ARG A 36 -9.93 6.16 -20.72
C ARG A 36 -9.09 6.47 -19.49
N LYS A 37 -8.44 7.65 -19.50
CA LYS A 37 -7.45 8.13 -18.53
C LYS A 37 -7.82 7.84 -17.07
N LEU A 38 -9.02 8.23 -16.65
CA LEU A 38 -9.46 8.02 -15.26
C LEU A 38 -9.51 6.54 -14.87
N ILE A 39 -9.98 5.67 -15.76
CA ILE A 39 -10.12 4.24 -15.47
C ILE A 39 -8.75 3.56 -15.49
N SER A 40 -7.91 3.87 -16.48
CA SER A 40 -6.55 3.34 -16.55
C SER A 40 -5.71 3.79 -15.36
N GLY A 41 -5.85 5.05 -14.93
CA GLY A 41 -5.21 5.58 -13.73
C GLY A 41 -5.72 4.92 -12.46
N SER A 42 -7.04 4.76 -12.30
CA SER A 42 -7.62 4.06 -11.15
C SER A 42 -7.18 2.61 -11.05
N ILE A 43 -7.13 1.87 -12.18
CA ILE A 43 -6.64 0.48 -12.19
C ILE A 43 -5.15 0.44 -11.83
N ALA A 44 -4.32 1.29 -12.41
CA ALA A 44 -2.90 1.33 -12.12
C ALA A 44 -2.63 1.68 -10.64
N ALA A 45 -3.34 2.67 -10.10
CA ALA A 45 -3.28 3.04 -8.68
C ALA A 45 -3.74 1.88 -7.77
N LEU A 46 -4.80 1.17 -8.14
CA LEU A 46 -5.30 0.02 -7.40
C LEU A 46 -4.30 -1.14 -7.39
N VAL A 47 -3.66 -1.44 -8.52
CA VAL A 47 -2.61 -2.47 -8.61
C VAL A 47 -1.41 -2.11 -7.72
N ILE A 48 -0.94 -0.87 -7.80
CA ILE A 48 0.20 -0.40 -6.97
C ILE A 48 -0.19 -0.41 -5.48
N GLY A 49 -1.39 0.07 -5.14
CA GLY A 49 -1.88 0.10 -3.76
C GLY A 49 -2.02 -1.30 -3.15
N ILE A 50 -2.58 -2.25 -3.90
CA ILE A 50 -2.70 -3.66 -3.45
C ILE A 50 -1.31 -4.28 -3.28
N GLY A 51 -0.41 -4.09 -4.24
CA GLY A 51 0.96 -4.60 -4.15
C GLY A 51 1.68 -4.07 -2.91
N HIS A 52 1.53 -2.78 -2.61
CA HIS A 52 2.10 -2.16 -1.44
C HIS A 52 1.50 -2.71 -0.13
N LEU A 53 0.18 -2.81 -0.03
CA LEU A 53 -0.51 -3.36 1.15
C LEU A 53 -0.07 -4.81 1.41
N PHE A 54 -0.02 -5.62 0.36
CA PHE A 54 0.36 -7.03 0.47
C PHE A 54 1.82 -7.19 0.89
N SER A 55 2.72 -6.37 0.34
CA SER A 55 4.13 -6.34 0.74
C SER A 55 4.30 -6.03 2.23
N SER A 56 3.55 -5.05 2.76
CA SER A 56 3.56 -4.72 4.19
C SER A 56 3.06 -5.85 5.07
N ILE A 57 1.98 -6.53 4.67
CA ILE A 57 1.47 -7.71 5.39
C ILE A 57 2.53 -8.82 5.43
N VAL A 58 3.12 -9.14 4.27
CA VAL A 58 4.17 -10.15 4.16
C VAL A 58 5.38 -9.79 5.03
N LEU A 59 5.80 -8.52 5.04
CA LEU A 59 6.90 -8.05 5.87
C LEU A 59 6.62 -8.23 7.37
N VAL A 60 5.42 -7.88 7.82
CA VAL A 60 4.99 -8.08 9.21
C VAL A 60 4.97 -9.56 9.58
N ILE A 61 4.43 -10.43 8.71
CA ILE A 61 4.43 -11.87 8.94
C ILE A 61 5.87 -12.40 9.04
N ALA A 62 6.76 -12.00 8.11
CA ALA A 62 8.16 -12.40 8.10
C ALA A 62 8.88 -11.97 9.40
N TYR A 63 8.62 -10.75 9.87
CA TYR A 63 9.14 -10.27 11.16
C TYR A 63 8.70 -11.15 12.33
N TYR A 64 7.41 -11.49 12.42
CA TYR A 64 6.90 -12.36 13.48
C TYR A 64 7.51 -13.77 13.42
N LEU A 65 7.63 -14.35 12.23
CA LEU A 65 8.25 -15.66 12.04
C LEU A 65 9.73 -15.65 12.44
N SER A 66 10.48 -14.60 12.05
CA SER A 66 11.87 -14.42 12.46
C SER A 66 12.01 -14.27 13.98
N SER A 67 11.18 -13.43 14.61
CA SER A 67 11.19 -13.25 16.06
C SER A 67 10.82 -14.51 16.83
N TYR A 68 9.98 -15.39 16.27
CA TYR A 68 9.68 -16.69 16.87
C TYR A 68 10.90 -17.63 16.81
N SER A 69 11.62 -17.65 15.68
CA SER A 69 12.82 -18.48 15.50
C SER A 69 13.92 -18.13 16.51
N GLU A 70 14.07 -16.85 16.86
CA GLU A 70 15.11 -16.38 17.80
C GLU A 70 14.75 -16.61 19.28
N ARG A 71 13.50 -16.95 19.61
CA ARG A 71 13.06 -17.19 21.00
C ARG A 71 13.24 -18.62 21.47
N ILE A 72 13.65 -19.55 20.61
CA ILE A 72 13.98 -20.91 21.00
C ILE A 72 15.45 -20.94 21.44
N PRO A 73 15.77 -21.05 22.74
CA PRO A 73 17.16 -21.26 23.15
C PRO A 73 17.66 -22.58 22.53
N PRO A 74 18.92 -22.68 22.11
CA PRO A 74 19.48 -23.96 21.70
C PRO A 74 19.24 -24.96 22.82
N PHE A 75 18.62 -26.10 22.49
CA PHE A 75 18.47 -27.21 23.45
C PHE A 75 19.86 -27.60 23.99
N PRO A 76 20.00 -27.89 25.30
CA PRO A 76 21.26 -28.36 25.86
C PRO A 76 21.71 -29.70 25.26
#